data_AF-A0A7S2B515-F1
#
_entry.id   AF-A0A7S2B515-F1
#
_cell.length_a   1.000
_cell.length_b   1.000
_cell.length_c   1.000
_cell.angle_alpha   90.00
_cell.angle_beta   90.00
_cell.angle_gamma   90.00
#
_symmetry.space_group_name_H-M   'P 1'
#
loop_
_entity.id
_entity.type
_entity.pdbx_description
1 polymer ?
#
loop_
_entity_poly.entity_id
_entity_poly.type
_entity_poly.pdbx_seq_one_letter_code
_entity_poly.pdbx_strand_id
1 'polypeptide(L)'
;PSLSLSIVHVDDVAEAHVRALSRGKPGGRYICWSGNLWLYEVCQCMRNNESITSYRVRLPYFRAPNFLVWTIGLWDKTARAIVSRLGVESFYDTSSTTSELGIAFKSADDAV
;
A
#
# COMPACT_ATOMS: atom_id res chain seq x y z
N PRO A 1 -1.11 14.67 -4.15
CA PRO A 1 0.36 14.60 -4.00
C PRO A 1 0.91 13.27 -4.50
N SER A 2 2.20 13.20 -4.77
CA SER A 2 2.92 11.97 -5.02
C SER A 2 3.17 11.22 -3.72
N LEU A 3 2.18 10.46 -3.24
CA LEU A 3 2.33 9.59 -2.07
C LEU A 3 2.22 8.14 -2.50
N SER A 4 3.30 7.38 -2.30
CA SER A 4 3.31 5.94 -2.58
C SER A 4 2.85 5.16 -1.34
N LEU A 5 2.02 4.14 -1.56
CA LEU A 5 1.52 3.22 -0.55
C LEU A 5 1.96 1.81 -0.93
N SER A 6 2.55 1.12 0.03
CA SER A 6 2.88 -0.30 -0.11
C SER A 6 1.65 -1.13 0.22
N ILE A 7 1.30 -2.03 -0.69
CA ILE A 7 0.03 -2.77 -0.67
C ILE A 7 0.33 -4.27 -0.60
N VAL A 8 -0.59 -4.98 0.06
CA VAL A 8 -0.68 -6.43 0.07
C VAL A 8 -2.13 -6.82 0.31
N HIS A 9 -2.58 -7.90 -0.32
CA HIS A 9 -3.93 -8.42 -0.12
C HIS A 9 -4.06 -9.02 1.28
N VAL A 10 -5.18 -8.76 1.98
CA VAL A 10 -5.39 -9.21 3.36
C VAL A 10 -5.38 -10.74 3.51
N ASP A 11 -5.97 -11.45 2.53
CA ASP A 11 -5.90 -12.92 2.47
C ASP A 11 -4.46 -13.45 2.48
N ASP A 12 -3.56 -12.84 1.70
CA ASP A 12 -2.17 -13.28 1.62
C ASP A 12 -1.45 -13.04 2.96
N VAL A 13 -1.80 -11.97 3.67
CA VAL A 13 -1.29 -11.70 5.02
C VAL A 13 -1.81 -12.76 6.00
N ALA A 14 -3.10 -13.07 5.96
CA ALA A 14 -3.67 -14.11 6.83
C ALA A 14 -3.03 -15.48 6.55
N GLU A 15 -2.87 -15.82 5.28
CA GLU A 15 -2.19 -17.04 4.84
C GLU A 15 -0.73 -17.06 5.30
N ALA A 16 -0.03 -15.94 5.23
CA ALA A 16 1.34 -15.81 5.73
C ALA A 16 1.46 -16.10 7.22
N HIS A 17 0.53 -15.59 8.04
CA HIS A 17 0.53 -15.89 9.47
C HIS A 17 0.35 -17.39 9.74
N VAL A 18 -0.59 -18.04 9.06
CA VAL A 18 -0.85 -19.49 9.20
C VAL A 18 0.35 -20.31 8.73
N ARG A 19 0.97 -19.94 7.61
CA ARG A 19 2.16 -20.64 7.09
C ARG A 19 3.40 -20.40 7.93
N ALA A 20 3.57 -19.21 8.49
CA ALA A 20 4.67 -18.91 9.40
C ALA A 20 4.62 -19.82 10.64
N LEU A 21 3.43 -20.11 11.17
CA LEU A 21 3.27 -21.04 12.30
C LEU A 21 3.61 -22.50 11.95
N SER A 22 3.37 -22.92 10.71
CA SER A 22 3.47 -24.34 10.31
C SER A 22 4.76 -24.70 9.58
N ARG A 23 5.37 -23.74 8.89
CA ARG A 23 6.56 -23.93 8.02
C ARG A 23 7.65 -22.90 8.25
N GLY A 24 7.33 -21.80 8.92
CA GLY A 24 8.28 -20.73 9.18
C GLY A 24 9.40 -21.19 10.12
N LYS A 25 10.55 -20.52 9.99
CA LYS A 25 11.68 -20.70 10.89
C LYS A 25 11.37 -20.05 12.24
N PRO A 26 11.70 -20.68 13.37
CA PRO A 26 11.61 -20.02 14.67
C PRO A 26 12.38 -18.69 14.67
N GLY A 27 11.70 -17.59 15.01
CA GLY A 27 12.28 -16.24 14.95
C GLY A 27 12.44 -15.66 13.55
N GLY A 28 11.90 -16.31 12.51
CA GLY A 28 11.87 -15.81 11.14
C GLY A 28 11.07 -14.51 11.01
N ARG A 29 11.50 -13.63 10.10
CA ARG A 29 10.84 -12.35 9.82
C ARG A 29 10.41 -12.35 8.36
N TYR A 30 9.11 -12.23 8.13
CA TYR A 30 8.49 -12.35 6.82
C TYR A 30 7.81 -11.03 6.46
N ILE A 31 8.26 -10.39 5.38
CA ILE A 31 7.61 -9.20 4.84
C ILE A 31 6.56 -9.65 3.83
N CYS A 32 5.34 -9.13 3.98
CA CYS A 32 4.25 -9.35 3.04
C CYS A 32 4.08 -8.07 2.21
N TRP A 33 4.37 -8.15 0.91
CA TRP A 33 4.33 -7.01 0.00
C TRP A 33 4.04 -7.51 -1.42
N SER A 34 3.07 -6.92 -2.11
CA SER A 34 2.74 -7.27 -3.50
C SER A 34 3.06 -6.17 -4.51
N GLY A 35 3.39 -4.96 -4.02
CA GLY A 35 3.72 -3.83 -4.86
C GLY A 35 3.41 -2.50 -4.19
N ASN A 36 3.59 -1.43 -4.94
CA ASN A 36 3.23 -0.09 -4.53
C ASN A 36 2.18 0.48 -5.48
N LEU A 37 1.24 1.23 -4.93
CA LEU A 37 0.37 2.12 -5.71
C LEU A 37 0.51 3.54 -5.19
N TRP A 38 0.47 4.50 -6.10
CA TRP A 38 0.29 5.90 -5.74
C TRP A 38 -1.12 6.08 -5.15
N LEU A 39 -1.26 6.96 -4.16
CA LEU A 39 -2.57 7.28 -3.57
C LEU A 39 -3.62 7.67 -4.64
N TYR A 40 -3.16 8.31 -5.73
CA TYR A 40 -4.01 8.63 -6.87
C TYR A 40 -4.50 7.39 -7.63
N GLU A 41 -3.65 6.38 -7.80
CA GLU A 41 -3.99 5.10 -8.44
C GLU A 41 -4.96 4.31 -7.57
N VAL A 42 -4.75 4.29 -6.24
CA VAL A 42 -5.72 3.70 -5.29
C VAL A 42 -7.10 4.34 -5.49
N CYS A 43 -7.17 5.67 -5.54
CA CYS A 43 -8.44 6.37 -5.81
C CYS A 43 -9.02 6.04 -7.19
N GLN A 44 -8.18 5.73 -8.18
CA GLN A 44 -8.62 5.31 -9.51
C GLN A 44 -9.19 3.90 -9.50
N CYS A 45 -8.53 2.93 -8.87
CA CYS A 45 -9.03 1.57 -8.70
C CYS A 45 -10.39 1.58 -7.98
N MET A 46 -10.51 2.34 -6.89
CA MET A 46 -11.77 2.49 -6.15
C MET A 46 -12.91 3.09 -6.99
N ARG A 47 -12.62 4.01 -7.92
CA ARG A 47 -13.65 4.56 -8.83
C ARG A 47 -14.12 3.55 -9.87
N ASN A 48 -13.21 2.70 -10.34
CA ASN A 48 -13.53 1.68 -11.34
C ASN A 48 -14.28 0.50 -10.73
N ASN A 49 -14.22 0.35 -9.40
CA ASN A 49 -14.96 -0.67 -8.67
C ASN A 49 -16.41 -0.21 -8.41
N GLU A 50 -17.37 -0.83 -9.12
CA GLU A 50 -18.80 -0.49 -9.03
C GLU A 50 -19.36 -0.67 -7.62
N SER A 51 -18.84 -1.64 -6.85
CA SER A 51 -19.27 -1.91 -5.48
C SER A 51 -19.01 -0.72 -4.55
N ILE A 52 -17.90 -0.01 -4.75
CA ILE A 52 -17.50 1.15 -3.95
C ILE A 52 -18.24 2.41 -4.40
N THR A 53 -18.45 2.57 -5.71
CA THR A 53 -19.19 3.70 -6.27
C THR A 53 -20.62 3.80 -5.71
N SER A 54 -21.21 2.67 -5.34
CA SER A 54 -22.52 2.61 -4.66
C SER A 54 -22.57 3.40 -3.33
N TYR A 55 -21.44 3.52 -2.62
CA TYR A 55 -21.35 4.22 -1.33
C TYR A 55 -21.25 5.75 -1.45
N ARG A 56 -21.28 6.31 -2.68
CA ARG A 56 -21.20 7.77 -2.95
C ARG A 56 -20.02 8.47 -2.24
N VAL A 57 -18.89 7.77 -2.10
CA VAL A 57 -17.67 8.36 -1.53
C VAL A 57 -17.13 9.42 -2.48
N ARG A 58 -16.87 10.63 -1.98
CA ARG A 58 -16.22 11.70 -2.78
C ARG A 58 -14.73 11.40 -2.90
N LEU A 59 -14.33 10.78 -4.00
CA LEU A 59 -12.94 10.48 -4.30
C LEU A 59 -12.25 11.65 -5.03
N PRO A 60 -10.99 11.97 -4.70
CA PRO A 60 -10.25 13.03 -5.37
C PRO A 60 -9.89 12.63 -6.82
N TYR A 61 -10.17 13.53 -7.77
CA TYR A 61 -9.90 13.31 -9.20
C TYR A 61 -8.56 13.90 -9.68
N PHE A 62 -7.88 14.69 -8.84
CA PHE A 62 -6.63 15.35 -9.22
C PHE A 62 -5.53 15.05 -8.22
N ARG A 63 -4.29 14.95 -8.72
CA ARG A 63 -3.09 14.86 -7.88
C ARG A 63 -2.66 16.27 -7.52
N ALA A 64 -2.81 16.66 -6.24
CA ALA A 64 -2.26 17.93 -5.77
C ALA A 64 -0.73 17.96 -6.02
N PRO A 65 -0.15 19.07 -6.52
CA PRO A 65 1.29 19.20 -6.70
C PRO A 65 2.06 19.07 -5.38
N ASN A 66 3.28 18.53 -5.43
CA ASN A 66 4.08 18.32 -4.21
C ASN A 66 4.45 19.63 -3.50
N PHE A 67 4.73 20.70 -4.26
CA PHE A 67 5.07 22.00 -3.66
C PHE A 67 3.91 22.54 -2.80
N LEU A 68 2.66 22.31 -3.21
CA LEU A 68 1.48 22.76 -2.47
C LEU A 68 1.37 22.05 -1.12
N VAL A 69 1.69 20.75 -1.08
CA VAL A 69 1.70 20.01 0.20
C VAL A 69 2.87 20.44 1.07
N TRP A 70 4.04 20.74 0.47
CA TRP A 70 5.18 21.30 1.17
C TRP A 70 4.86 22.65 1.83
N THR A 71 4.19 23.56 1.11
CA THR A 71 3.79 24.86 1.68
C THR A 71 2.76 24.70 2.79
N ILE A 72 1.72 23.88 2.60
CA ILE A 72 0.71 23.61 3.64
C ILE A 72 1.38 23.00 4.89
N GLY A 73 2.40 22.17 4.72
CA GLY A 73 3.21 21.60 5.80
C GLY A 73 3.92 22.62 6.68
N LEU A 74 4.02 23.89 6.29
CA LEU A 74 4.54 24.96 7.16
C LEU A 74 3.59 25.30 8.31
N TRP A 75 2.28 25.13 8.12
CA TRP A 75 1.24 25.45 9.11
C TRP A 75 0.51 24.23 9.66
N ASP A 76 0.43 23.15 8.89
CA ASP A 76 -0.26 21.93 9.28
C ASP A 76 0.71 20.79 9.62
N LYS A 77 0.60 20.25 10.85
CA LYS A 77 1.48 19.19 11.34
C LYS A 77 1.26 17.85 10.63
N THR A 78 0.03 17.57 10.20
CA THR A 78 -0.30 16.32 9.49
C THR A 78 0.27 16.34 8.08
N ALA A 79 0.14 17.46 7.38
CA ALA A 79 0.76 17.67 6.07
C ALA A 79 2.28 17.58 6.17
N ARG A 80 2.89 18.22 7.20
CA ARG A 80 4.33 18.15 7.45
C ARG A 80 4.86 16.73 7.57
N ALA A 81 4.12 15.83 8.22
CA ALA A 81 4.53 14.42 8.39
C ALA A 81 4.59 13.66 7.05
N ILE A 82 3.82 14.09 6.05
CA ILE A 82 3.75 13.44 4.74
C ILE A 82 4.80 14.04 3.78
N VAL A 83 5.24 15.28 4.00
CA VAL A 83 6.20 15.99 3.13
C VAL A 83 7.47 15.17 2.87
N SER A 84 8.04 14.53 3.90
CA SER A 84 9.26 13.71 3.76
C SER A 84 9.07 12.44 2.93
N ARG A 85 7.81 12.01 2.73
CA ARG A 85 7.44 10.81 1.97
C ARG A 85 7.02 11.13 0.52
N LEU A 86 6.97 12.42 0.16
CA LEU A 86 6.51 12.82 -1.16
C LEU A 86 7.50 12.40 -2.25
N GLY A 87 7.01 11.70 -3.26
CA GLY A 87 7.79 11.23 -4.40
C GLY A 87 8.73 10.06 -4.09
N VAL A 88 8.63 9.48 -2.90
CA VAL A 88 9.44 8.33 -2.49
C VAL A 88 8.61 7.06 -2.62
N GLU A 89 9.16 6.05 -3.30
CA GLU A 89 8.62 4.69 -3.33
C GLU A 89 9.49 3.78 -2.45
N SER A 90 8.86 2.85 -1.75
CA SER A 90 9.54 1.89 -0.88
C SER A 90 9.47 0.50 -1.49
N PHE A 91 10.62 -0.09 -1.77
CA PHE A 91 10.71 -1.45 -2.29
C PHE A 91 11.10 -2.39 -1.16
N TYR A 92 10.44 -3.54 -1.10
CA TYR A 92 10.68 -4.53 -0.07
C TYR A 92 11.06 -5.87 -0.70
N ASP A 93 12.00 -6.57 -0.08
CA ASP A 93 12.32 -7.93 -0.49
C ASP A 93 11.38 -8.93 0.20
N THR A 94 10.67 -9.71 -0.61
CA THR A 94 9.74 -10.76 -0.18
C THR A 94 10.30 -12.16 -0.38
N SER A 95 11.57 -12.28 -0.80
CA SER A 95 12.23 -13.55 -1.10
C SER A 95 12.09 -14.60 0.01
N SER A 96 12.24 -14.20 1.28
CA SER A 96 12.08 -15.11 2.43
C SER A 96 10.64 -15.61 2.57
N THR A 97 9.65 -14.74 2.40
CA THR A 97 8.24 -15.11 2.49
C THR A 97 7.83 -16.07 1.37
N THR A 98 8.28 -15.82 0.14
CA THR A 98 7.96 -16.69 -1.00
C THR A 98 8.71 -18.01 -0.94
N SER A 99 10.00 -18.02 -0.61
CA SER A 99 10.81 -19.25 -0.58
C SER A 99 10.53 -20.14 0.63
N GLU A 100 10.34 -19.56 1.82
CA GLU A 100 10.15 -20.34 3.05
C GLU A 100 8.68 -20.64 3.32
N LEU A 101 7.78 -19.67 3.10
CA LEU A 101 6.35 -19.88 3.34
C LEU A 101 5.61 -20.36 2.09
N GLY A 102 6.20 -20.26 0.90
CA GLY A 102 5.57 -20.73 -0.34
C GLY A 102 4.38 -19.89 -0.78
N ILE A 103 4.38 -18.59 -0.46
CA ILE A 103 3.27 -17.68 -0.77
C ILE A 103 3.52 -17.01 -2.12
N ALA A 104 2.49 -17.07 -2.98
CA ALA A 104 2.39 -16.27 -4.19
C ALA A 104 1.43 -15.12 -3.91
N PHE A 105 1.94 -13.89 -3.90
CA PHE A 105 1.13 -12.71 -3.63
C PHE A 105 0.23 -12.38 -4.83
N LYS A 106 -1.00 -11.98 -4.54
CA LYS A 106 -1.93 -11.39 -5.51
C LYS A 106 -1.46 -10.00 -5.92
N SER A 107 -1.93 -9.51 -7.08
CA SER A 107 -1.58 -8.16 -7.54
C SER A 107 -2.03 -7.09 -6.54
N ALA A 108 -1.29 -5.98 -6.46
CA ALA A 108 -1.69 -4.83 -5.66
C ALA A 108 -3.03 -4.24 -6.12
N ASP A 109 -3.35 -4.33 -7.42
CA ASP A 109 -4.62 -3.84 -7.99
C ASP A 109 -5.83 -4.64 -7.49
N ASP A 110 -5.68 -5.95 -7.33
CA ASP A 110 -6.75 -6.84 -6.81
C ASP A 110 -7.05 -6.59 -5.33
N ALA A 111 -6.14 -5.93 -4.61
CA ALA A 111 -6.27 -5.65 -3.18
C ALA A 111 -7.06 -4.36 -2.88
N VAL A 112 -7.41 -3.56 -3.90
CA VAL A 112 -8.05 -2.23 -3.78
C VAL A 112 -9.42 -2.21 -4.44
#